data_AF-A0AA91KLM7-F1
#
_entry.id   AF-A0AA91KLM7-F1
#
_cell.length_a   1.000
_cell.length_b   1.000
_cell.length_c   1.000
_cell.angle_alpha   90.00
_cell.angle_beta   90.00
_cell.angle_gamma   90.00
#
_symmetry.space_group_name_H-M   'P 1'
#
loop_
_entity.id
_entity.type
_entity.pdbx_description
1 polymer ?
#
loop_
_entity_poly.entity_id
_entity_poly.type
_entity_poly.pdbx_seq_one_letter_code
_entity_poly.pdbx_strand_id
1 'polypeptide(L)'
;MLTDEIEKLALSLPGTEENAHFGTRDFRVGKRIFMSLPEAGRAVFKFTPDQQRMLLEMEPGVCAAVPGGWGDKGWTSLYFVEADEDLIRQSMETAWRNVAPKSLVKKNGRH
;
A
#
# COMPACT_ATOMS: atom_id res chain seq x y z
N MET A 1 -11.96 5.07 -7.23
CA MET A 1 -11.37 5.94 -6.18
C MET A 1 -10.46 6.98 -6.81
N LEU A 2 -10.41 8.20 -6.28
CA LEU A 2 -9.49 9.27 -6.70
C LEU A 2 -8.19 9.28 -5.89
N THR A 3 -7.14 9.88 -6.45
CA THR A 3 -5.81 10.02 -5.82
C THR A 3 -5.89 10.70 -4.43
N ASP A 4 -6.65 11.79 -4.29
CA ASP A 4 -6.81 12.47 -3.00
C ASP A 4 -7.52 11.61 -1.93
N GLU A 5 -8.38 10.67 -2.35
CA GLU A 5 -9.11 9.79 -1.44
C GLU A 5 -8.18 8.72 -0.85
N ILE A 6 -7.38 8.07 -1.71
CA ILE A 6 -6.43 7.05 -1.27
C ILE A 6 -5.32 7.65 -0.38
N GLU A 7 -4.93 8.90 -0.61
CA GLU A 7 -4.01 9.64 0.25
C GLU A 7 -4.57 9.86 1.64
N LYS A 8 -5.82 10.36 1.73
CA LYS A 8 -6.52 10.54 3.01
C LYS A 8 -6.66 9.22 3.76
N LEU A 9 -6.95 8.13 3.05
CA LEU A 9 -7.01 6.80 3.65
C LEU A 9 -5.66 6.38 4.24
N ALA A 10 -4.57 6.55 3.50
CA ALA A 10 -3.24 6.20 4.00
C ALA A 10 -2.84 7.04 5.23
N LEU A 11 -3.12 8.34 5.20
CA LEU A 11 -2.86 9.26 6.31
C LEU A 11 -3.76 9.01 7.52
N SER A 12 -4.90 8.35 7.35
CA SER A 12 -5.77 7.97 8.49
C SER A 12 -5.19 6.83 9.33
N LEU A 13 -4.25 6.06 8.78
CA LEU A 13 -3.59 4.97 9.50
C LEU A 13 -2.63 5.51 10.58
N PRO A 14 -2.64 4.96 11.80
CA PRO A 14 -1.85 5.49 12.90
C PRO A 14 -0.34 5.55 12.59
N GLY A 15 0.25 6.72 12.81
CA GLY A 15 1.69 6.95 12.63
C GLY A 15 2.15 6.96 11.18
N THR A 16 1.23 7.09 10.22
CA THR A 16 1.58 7.33 8.81
C THR A 16 1.95 8.79 8.60
N GLU A 17 3.04 8.99 7.87
CA GLU A 17 3.48 10.28 7.37
C GLU A 17 3.62 10.20 5.84
N GLU A 18 3.28 11.29 5.16
CA GLU A 18 3.59 11.47 3.73
C GLU A 18 4.96 12.13 3.58
N ASN A 19 5.72 11.67 2.59
CA ASN A 19 6.92 12.33 2.11
C ASN A 19 6.92 12.35 0.57
N ALA A 20 7.69 13.26 -0.02
CA ALA A 20 7.85 13.36 -1.46
C ALA A 20 9.33 13.49 -1.82
N HIS A 21 9.84 12.53 -2.59
CA HIS A 21 11.16 12.61 -3.19
C HIS A 21 11.04 12.61 -4.72
N PHE A 22 11.65 13.60 -5.38
CA PHE A 22 11.72 13.70 -6.84
C PHE A 22 10.35 13.54 -7.56
N GLY A 23 9.27 14.05 -6.98
CA GLY A 23 7.93 14.01 -7.56
C GLY A 23 7.15 12.71 -7.31
N THR A 24 7.74 11.70 -6.69
CA THR A 24 7.01 10.52 -6.21
C THR A 24 6.63 10.69 -4.74
N ARG A 25 5.34 10.56 -4.44
CA ARG A 25 4.82 10.58 -3.07
C ARG A 25 4.91 9.20 -2.46
N ASP A 26 5.38 9.13 -1.21
CA ASP A 26 5.47 7.90 -0.45
C ASP A 26 4.90 8.07 0.95
N PHE A 27 4.37 6.97 1.48
CA PHE A 27 3.71 6.91 2.78
C PHE A 27 4.45 5.89 3.64
N ARG A 28 4.78 6.33 4.84
CA ARG A 28 5.71 5.62 5.71
C ARG A 28 5.27 5.66 7.16
N VAL A 29 5.69 4.66 7.91
CA VAL A 29 5.61 4.66 9.37
C VAL A 29 7.04 4.77 9.90
N GLY A 30 7.38 5.94 10.46
CA GLY A 30 8.74 6.30 10.79
C GLY A 30 9.65 6.26 9.55
N LYS A 31 10.61 5.32 9.51
CA LYS A 31 11.57 5.19 8.39
C LYS A 31 11.19 4.14 7.34
N ARG A 32 10.03 3.49 7.47
CA ARG A 32 9.63 2.35 6.63
C ARG A 32 8.45 2.72 5.73
N ILE A 33 8.69 2.70 4.43
CA ILE A 33 7.66 2.96 3.40
C ILE A 33 6.79 1.72 3.24
N PHE A 34 5.47 1.92 3.21
CA PHE A 34 4.51 0.85 2.89
C PHE A 34 3.70 1.09 1.62
N MET A 35 3.57 2.35 1.20
CA MET A 35 2.84 2.72 -0.02
C MET A 35 3.58 3.84 -0.74
N SER A 36 3.52 3.86 -2.07
CA SER A 36 3.86 5.02 -2.88
C SER A 36 2.83 5.25 -3.99
N LEU A 37 2.76 6.50 -4.46
CA LEU A 37 1.91 6.95 -5.57
C LEU A 37 2.82 7.50 -6.67
N PRO A 38 3.37 6.63 -7.54
CA PRO A 38 4.26 7.06 -8.62
C PRO A 38 3.52 7.82 -9.72
N GLU A 39 2.23 7.53 -9.92
CA GLU A 39 1.39 8.14 -10.95
C GLU A 39 -0.09 8.09 -10.54
N ALA A 40 -0.92 8.90 -11.20
CA ALA A 40 -2.35 8.90 -10.96
C ALA A 40 -2.97 7.53 -11.29
N GLY A 41 -3.87 7.05 -10.44
CA GLY A 41 -4.56 5.78 -10.64
C GLY A 41 -3.78 4.51 -10.27
N ARG A 42 -2.52 4.65 -9.83
CA ARG A 42 -1.69 3.51 -9.43
C ARG A 42 -1.05 3.74 -8.06
N ALA A 43 -1.28 2.80 -7.16
CA ALA A 43 -0.60 2.71 -5.88
C ALA A 43 0.38 1.53 -5.89
N VAL A 44 1.52 1.68 -5.22
CA VAL A 44 2.50 0.61 -5.07
C VAL A 44 2.62 0.28 -3.59
N PHE A 45 2.26 -0.94 -3.22
CA PHE A 45 2.20 -1.41 -1.84
C PHE A 45 3.36 -2.36 -1.51
N LYS A 46 3.76 -2.34 -0.24
CA LYS A 46 4.78 -3.22 0.32
C LYS A 46 4.14 -4.46 0.96
N PHE A 47 4.18 -5.57 0.24
CA PHE A 47 3.78 -6.88 0.77
C PHE A 47 4.98 -7.75 1.14
N THR A 48 4.71 -8.84 1.84
CA THR A 48 5.60 -10.02 1.83
C THR A 48 5.46 -10.75 0.49
N PRO A 49 6.45 -11.52 0.04
CA PRO A 49 6.33 -12.31 -1.19
C PRO A 49 5.11 -13.24 -1.21
N ASP A 50 4.73 -13.80 -0.06
CA ASP A 50 3.57 -14.69 0.03
C ASP A 50 2.24 -13.93 -0.07
N GLN A 51 2.13 -12.77 0.58
CA GLN A 51 0.95 -11.89 0.43
C GLN A 51 0.82 -11.39 -1.01
N GLN A 52 1.92 -11.01 -1.64
CA GLN A 52 1.94 -10.62 -3.05
C GLN A 52 1.42 -11.76 -3.93
N ARG A 53 1.93 -12.99 -3.76
CA ARG A 53 1.49 -14.14 -4.54
C ARG A 53 -0.02 -14.36 -4.42
N MET A 54 -0.53 -14.36 -3.19
CA MET A 54 -1.96 -14.52 -2.93
C MET A 54 -2.78 -13.41 -3.60
N LEU A 55 -2.35 -12.15 -3.49
CA LEU A 55 -3.03 -11.02 -4.11
C LEU A 55 -3.06 -11.14 -5.64
N LEU A 56 -1.93 -11.50 -6.27
CA LEU A 56 -1.84 -11.68 -7.72
C LEU A 56 -2.68 -12.86 -8.23
N GLU A 57 -2.84 -13.91 -7.43
CA GLU A 57 -3.71 -15.05 -7.75
C GLU A 57 -5.20 -14.69 -7.64
N MET A 58 -5.58 -13.87 -6.64
CA MET A 58 -6.96 -13.49 -6.41
C MET A 58 -7.44 -12.36 -7.33
N GLU A 59 -6.58 -11.38 -7.60
CA GLU A 59 -6.95 -10.12 -8.25
C GLU A 59 -6.08 -9.79 -9.49
N PRO A 60 -5.87 -10.74 -10.42
CA PRO A 60 -4.91 -10.59 -11.52
C PRO A 60 -5.25 -9.44 -12.49
N GLY A 61 -6.48 -8.94 -12.49
CA GLY A 61 -6.92 -7.85 -13.36
C GLY A 61 -6.51 -6.45 -12.88
N VAL A 62 -6.27 -6.28 -11.57
CA VAL A 62 -6.08 -4.96 -10.95
C VAL A 62 -4.78 -4.82 -10.17
N CYS A 63 -3.96 -5.87 -10.13
CA CYS A 63 -2.65 -5.82 -9.50
C CYS A 63 -1.55 -6.56 -10.27
N ALA A 64 -0.31 -6.11 -10.08
CA ALA A 64 0.87 -6.67 -10.75
C ALA A 64 2.13 -6.49 -9.89
N ALA A 65 3.03 -7.47 -9.87
CA ALA A 65 4.34 -7.30 -9.26
C ALA A 65 5.11 -6.16 -9.96
N VAL A 66 5.80 -5.31 -9.19
CA VAL A 66 6.69 -4.29 -9.78
C VAL A 66 7.85 -4.99 -10.50
N PRO A 67 8.24 -4.59 -11.73
CA PRO A 67 9.33 -5.27 -12.44
C PRO A 67 10.67 -5.28 -11.69
N GLY A 68 11.42 -6.38 -11.85
CA GLY A 68 12.75 -6.56 -11.29
C GLY A 68 12.78 -6.80 -9.78
N GLY A 69 13.94 -6.56 -9.16
CA GLY A 69 14.20 -6.91 -7.76
C GLY A 69 13.32 -6.20 -6.71
N TRP A 70 12.50 -5.23 -7.11
CA TRP A 70 11.46 -4.66 -6.26
C TRP A 70 10.27 -5.61 -6.15
N GLY A 71 9.79 -6.16 -7.27
CA GLY A 71 8.74 -7.18 -7.30
C GLY A 71 9.12 -8.41 -6.50
N ASP A 72 10.34 -8.90 -6.65
CA ASP A 72 10.87 -10.05 -5.90
C ASP A 72 10.83 -9.83 -4.38
N LYS A 73 10.86 -8.57 -3.95
CA LYS A 73 10.74 -8.18 -2.54
C LYS A 73 9.29 -7.99 -2.09
N GLY A 74 8.29 -8.24 -2.93
CA GLY A 74 6.86 -8.07 -2.61
C GLY A 74 6.30 -6.69 -2.92
N TRP A 75 7.02 -5.82 -3.63
CA TRP A 75 6.45 -4.54 -4.08
C TRP A 75 5.47 -4.79 -5.23
N THR A 76 4.24 -4.34 -5.04
CA THR A 76 3.11 -4.71 -5.91
C THR A 76 2.32 -3.47 -6.28
N SER A 77 2.07 -3.30 -7.57
CA SER A 77 1.21 -2.26 -8.11
C SER A 77 -0.25 -2.67 -7.99
N LEU A 78 -1.11 -1.74 -7.58
CA LEU A 78 -2.56 -1.87 -7.56
C LEU A 78 -3.16 -0.67 -8.32
N TYR A 79 -4.00 -0.96 -9.31
CA TYR A 79 -4.64 0.02 -10.18
C TYR A 79 -6.00 0.41 -9.58
N PHE A 80 -6.00 1.42 -8.71
CA PHE A 80 -7.13 1.74 -7.83
C PHE A 80 -8.31 2.46 -8.51
N VAL A 81 -8.18 2.79 -9.79
CA VAL A 81 -9.30 3.30 -10.59
C VAL A 81 -10.28 2.18 -10.95
N GLU A 82 -9.75 0.96 -11.13
CA GLU A 82 -10.50 -0.22 -11.58
C GLU A 82 -10.74 -1.23 -10.43
N ALA A 83 -10.05 -1.06 -9.29
CA ALA A 83 -10.19 -1.92 -8.13
C ALA A 83 -11.34 -1.49 -7.20
N ASP A 84 -11.95 -2.48 -6.53
CA ASP A 84 -12.94 -2.25 -5.49
C ASP A 84 -12.34 -1.52 -4.27
N GLU A 85 -13.14 -0.66 -3.64
CA GLU A 85 -12.71 0.12 -2.47
C GLU A 85 -12.27 -0.77 -1.30
N ASP A 86 -12.97 -1.88 -1.06
CA ASP A 86 -12.62 -2.83 -0.01
C ASP A 86 -11.26 -3.49 -0.27
N LEU A 87 -10.98 -3.84 -1.52
CA LEU A 87 -9.68 -4.41 -1.91
C LEU A 87 -8.55 -3.39 -1.68
N ILE A 88 -8.77 -2.12 -2.04
CA ILE A 88 -7.81 -1.04 -1.82
C ILE A 88 -7.54 -0.87 -0.32
N ARG A 89 -8.59 -0.81 0.51
CA ARG A 89 -8.48 -0.66 1.97
C ARG A 89 -7.76 -1.83 2.61
N GLN A 90 -8.11 -3.07 2.24
CA GLN A 90 -7.46 -4.28 2.78
C GLN A 90 -5.99 -4.36 2.37
N SER A 91 -5.67 -4.04 1.12
CA SER A 91 -4.30 -3.99 0.60
C SER A 91 -3.45 -2.96 1.34
N MET A 92 -3.99 -1.75 1.51
CA MET A 92 -3.33 -0.67 2.23
C MET A 92 -3.09 -1.02 3.71
N GLU A 93 -4.10 -1.54 4.40
CA GLU A 93 -3.97 -1.93 5.81
C GLU A 93 -2.94 -3.05 5.97
N THR A 94 -2.94 -4.03 5.07
CA THR A 94 -1.97 -5.13 5.07
C THR A 94 -0.54 -4.60 4.88
N ALA A 95 -0.32 -3.73 3.90
CA ALA A 95 0.98 -3.11 3.66
C ALA A 95 1.44 -2.28 4.88
N TRP A 96 0.54 -1.51 5.48
CA TRP A 96 0.83 -0.74 6.69
C TRP A 96 1.20 -1.66 7.87
N ARG A 97 0.44 -2.74 8.12
CA ARG A 97 0.75 -3.72 9.17
C ARG A 97 2.13 -4.37 9.01
N ASN A 98 2.62 -4.53 7.78
CA ASN A 98 3.94 -5.09 7.52
C ASN A 98 5.09 -4.18 7.99
N VAL A 99 4.86 -2.87 8.07
CA VAL A 99 5.89 -1.90 8.49
C VAL A 99 5.65 -1.31 9.87
N ALA A 100 4.39 -1.27 10.32
CA ALA A 100 3.97 -0.63 11.54
C ALA A 100 4.48 -1.39 12.78
N PRO A 101 4.97 -0.67 13.82
CA PRO A 101 5.24 -1.28 15.11
C PRO A 101 4.01 -1.95 15.72
N LYS A 102 4.21 -3.07 16.43
CA LYS A 102 3.12 -3.82 17.09
C LYS A 102 2.24 -2.95 18.00
N SER A 103 2.78 -1.88 18.57
CA SER A 103 2.04 -0.93 19.40
C SER A 103 1.00 -0.13 18.61
N LEU A 104 1.28 0.22 17.35
CA LEU A 104 0.35 0.92 16.47
C LEU A 104 -0.72 -0.04 15.92
N VAL A 105 -0.33 -1.27 15.56
CA VAL A 105 -1.27 -2.30 15.10
C VAL A 105 -2.35 -2.58 16.16
N LYS A 106 -1.98 -2.66 17.44
CA LYS A 106 -2.93 -2.80 18.55
C LYS A 106 -3.88 -1.62 18.72
N LYS A 107 -3.47 -0.41 18.32
CA LYS A 107 -4.35 0.78 18.34
C LYS A 107 -5.33 0.78 17.17
N ASN A 108 -4.92 0.27 16.01
CA ASN A 108 -5.80 0.17 14.83
C ASN A 108 -6.89 -0.89 14.98
N GLY A 109 -6.66 -1.94 15.76
CA GLY A 109 -7.63 -3.03 15.99
C GLY A 109 -8.65 -2.79 17.11
N ARG A 110 -8.73 -1.58 17.68
CA ARG A 110 -9.78 -1.20 18.62
C ARG A 110 -10.94 -0.57 17.85
N HIS A 111 -11.70 -1.41 17.16
CA HIS A 111 -13.06 -1.11 16.74
C HIS A 111 -14.04 -1.79 17.69
#